data_AF-A0A8S2EWS8-F1
#
_entry.id   AF-A0A8S2EWS8-F1
#
_cell.length_a   1.000
_cell.length_b   1.000
_cell.length_c   1.000
_cell.angle_alpha   90.00
_cell.angle_beta   90.00
_cell.angle_gamma   90.00
#
_symmetry.space_group_name_H-M   'P 1'
#
loop_
_entity.id
_entity.type
_entity.pdbx_description
1 polymer ?
#
loop_
_entity_poly.entity_id
_entity_poly.type
_entity_poly.pdbx_seq_one_letter_code
_entity_poly.pdbx_strand_id
1 'polypeptide(L)' 'MRYLFKVLPSNHPDIATTYTNVAELYDTQEDYVKEIEYLNKTLEIQLNSLPPSHPDVAVT' A
#
# COMPACT_ATOMS: atom_id res chain seq x y z
N MET A 1 -6.55 11.91 0.02
CA MET A 1 -5.24 11.31 -0.32
C MET A 1 -4.05 12.28 -0.12
N ARG A 2 -3.98 13.46 -0.77
CA ARG A 2 -2.76 14.31 -0.77
C ARG A 2 -2.24 14.83 0.58
N TYR A 3 -3.07 14.88 1.63
CA TYR A 3 -2.66 15.42 2.93
C TYR A 3 -1.83 14.42 3.75
N LEU A 4 -2.17 13.12 3.72
CA LEU A 4 -1.46 12.06 4.46
C LEU A 4 0.01 11.97 4.02
N PHE A 5 0.26 11.99 2.71
CA PHE A 5 1.60 11.98 2.12
C PHE A 5 2.48 13.19 2.48
N LYS A 6 1.89 14.27 3.01
CA LYS A 6 2.62 15.51 3.33
C LYS A 6 2.96 15.62 4.82
N VAL A 7 2.26 14.87 5.67
CA VAL A 7 2.37 14.98 7.14
C VAL A 7 2.99 13.73 7.75
N LEU A 8 2.79 12.57 7.13
CA LEU A 8 3.31 11.30 7.63
C LEU A 8 4.64 10.95 6.97
N PRO A 9 5.56 10.28 7.69
CA PRO A 9 6.73 9.64 7.09
C PRO A 9 6.31 8.72 5.93
N SER A 10 7.13 8.60 4.90
CA SER A 10 6.82 7.84 3.68
C SER A 10 6.54 6.35 3.92
N ASN A 11 6.99 5.80 5.04
CA ASN A 11 6.75 4.43 5.48
C ASN A 11 5.58 4.31 6.46
N HIS A 12 4.75 5.33 6.69
CA HIS A 12 3.65 5.18 7.63
C HIS A 12 2.59 4.18 7.12
N PRO A 13 2.06 3.27 7.95
CA PRO A 13 1.07 2.26 7.54
C PRO A 13 -0.18 2.84 6.84
N ASP A 14 -0.68 4.01 7.25
CA ASP A 14 -1.78 4.70 6.55
C ASP A 14 -1.51 5.00 5.06
N ILE A 15 -0.24 5.14 4.69
CA ILE A 15 0.17 5.29 3.29
C ILE A 15 0.02 3.96 2.54
N ALA A 16 0.35 2.83 3.17
CA ALA A 16 0.12 1.49 2.62
C ALA A 16 -1.37 1.25 2.37
N THR A 17 -2.25 1.57 3.34
CA THR A 17 -3.72 1.48 3.15
C THR A 17 -4.20 2.32 1.96
N THR A 18 -3.61 3.50 1.77
CA THR A 18 -3.94 4.35 0.62
C THR A 18 -3.55 3.69 -0.70
N TYR A 19 -2.38 3.05 -0.79
CA TYR A 19 -1.96 2.34 -2.00
C TYR A 19 -2.78 1.06 -2.25
N THR A 20 -3.17 0.32 -1.21
CA THR A 20 -4.09 -0.82 -1.36
C THR A 20 -5.41 -0.41 -1.99
N ASN A 21 -6.02 0.69 -1.53
CA ASN A 21 -7.26 1.21 -2.13
C ASN A 21 -7.08 1.62 -3.60
N VAL A 22 -5.88 2.06 -4.00
CA VAL A 22 -5.56 2.38 -5.39
C VAL A 22 -5.36 1.09 -6.21
N ALA A 23 -4.76 0.06 -5.62
CA ALA A 23 -4.65 -1.25 -6.26
C ALA A 23 -6.04 -1.85 -6.53
N GLU A 24 -6.95 -1.84 -5.53
CA GLU A 24 -8.34 -2.30 -5.70
C GLU A 24 -9.07 -1.52 -6.80
N LEU A 25 -8.83 -0.22 -6.93
CA LEU A 25 -9.39 0.57 -8.02
C LEU A 25 -8.90 0.11 -9.40
N TYR A 26 -7.67 -0.42 -9.52
CA TYR A 26 -7.15 -0.96 -10.78
C TYR A 26 -7.58 -2.41 -11.02
N ASP A 27 -7.75 -3.22 -9.97
CA ASP A 27 -8.39 -4.53 -10.06
C ASP A 27 -9.80 -4.41 -10.66
N THR A 28 -10.61 -3.48 -10.15
CA THR A 28 -11.96 -3.22 -10.71
C THR A 28 -11.96 -2.71 -12.16
N GLN A 29 -10.81 -2.23 -12.66
CA GLN A 29 -10.61 -1.81 -14.05
C GLN A 29 -9.94 -2.90 -14.92
N GLU A 30 -9.65 -4.07 -14.34
CA GLU A 30 -8.87 -5.15 -14.96
C GLU A 30 -7.47 -4.70 -15.43
N ASP A 31 -6.94 -3.62 -14.84
CA ASP A 31 -5.57 -3.11 -15.10
C ASP A 31 -4.59 -3.72 -14.08
N TYR A 32 -4.40 -5.03 -14.20
CA TYR A 32 -3.57 -5.83 -13.28
C TYR A 32 -2.11 -5.36 -13.21
N VAL A 33 -1.60 -4.71 -14.26
CA VAL A 33 -0.23 -4.18 -14.26
C VAL A 33 -0.10 -3.07 -13.22
N LYS A 34 -1.06 -2.14 -13.20
CA LYS A 34 -1.05 -1.07 -12.20
C LYS A 34 -1.43 -1.58 -10.82
N GLU A 35 -2.39 -2.50 -10.71
CA GLU A 35 -2.71 -3.13 -9.43
C GLU A 35 -1.44 -3.71 -8.77
N ILE A 36 -0.69 -4.55 -9.48
CA ILE A 36 0.56 -5.15 -8.98
C ILE A 36 1.60 -4.08 -8.63
N GLU A 37 1.70 -2.99 -9.41
CA GLU A 37 2.59 -1.87 -9.08
C GLU A 37 2.26 -1.27 -7.71
N TYR A 38 0.96 -1.06 -7.42
CA TYR A 38 0.52 -0.46 -6.17
C TYR A 38 0.57 -1.43 -4.99
N LEU A 39 0.28 -2.72 -5.19
CA LEU A 39 0.48 -3.74 -4.16
C LEU A 39 1.95 -3.86 -3.74
N ASN A 40 2.89 -3.80 -4.71
CA ASN A 40 4.32 -3.81 -4.39
C ASN A 40 4.73 -2.59 -3.54
N LYS A 41 4.19 -1.40 -3.81
CA LYS A 41 4.43 -0.20 -2.98
C LYS A 41 3.85 -0.34 -1.58
N THR A 42 2.65 -0.92 -1.44
CA THR A 42 2.06 -1.25 -0.14
C THR A 42 2.97 -2.18 0.64
N LEU A 43 3.42 -3.27 0.03
CA LEU A 43 4.29 -4.27 0.66
C LEU A 43 5.62 -3.66 1.11
N GLU A 44 6.26 -2.84 0.26
CA GLU A 44 7.50 -2.14 0.62
C GLU A 44 7.32 -1.26 1.86
N ILE A 45 6.21 -0.53 1.97
CA ILE A 45 5.92 0.30 3.13
C ILE A 45 5.68 -0.55 4.38
N GLN A 46 4.89 -1.62 4.28
CA GLN A 46 4.61 -2.50 5.41
C GLN A 46 5.87 -3.19 5.91
N LEU A 47 6.74 -3.68 5.03
CA LEU A 47 8.03 -4.29 5.42
C LEU A 47 8.96 -3.29 6.12
N ASN A 48 8.89 -2.01 5.75
CA ASN A 48 9.70 -0.94 6.35
C ASN A 48 9.10 -0.31 7.61
N SER A 49 7.87 -0.68 7.99
CA SER A 49 7.14 -0.04 9.09
C SER A 49 6.58 -0.98 10.13
N LEU A 50 6.37 -2.25 9.75
CA LEU A 50 5.80 -3.27 10.59
C LEU A 50 6.80 -4.42 10.76
N PRO A 51 6.76 -5.13 11.91
CA PRO A 51 7.47 -6.39 12.04
C PRO A 51 7.01 -7.38 10.96
N PRO A 52 7.89 -8.25 10.43
CA PRO A 52 7.52 -9.24 9.42
C PRO A 52 6.39 -10.19 9.83
N SER A 53 6.11 -10.31 11.13
CA SER A 53 5.01 -11.12 11.68
C SER A 53 3.67 -10.39 11.72
N HIS A 54 3.59 -9.14 11.27
CA HIS A 54 2.36 -8.36 11.32
C HIS A 54 1.36 -8.88 10.27
N PRO A 55 0.07 -9.10 10.63
CA PRO A 55 -0.93 -9.66 9.71
C PRO A 55 -1.04 -8.94 8.37
N ASP A 56 -0.92 -7.61 8.37
CA ASP A 56 -1.02 -6.79 7.15
C ASP A 56 0.05 -7.13 6.09
N VAL A 57 1.22 -7.61 6.51
CA VAL A 57 2.29 -8.08 5.60
C VAL A 57 1.90 -9.39 4.90
N ALA A 58 1.05 -10.21 5.52
CA ALA A 58 0.64 -11.51 4.98
C ALA A 58 -0.59 -11.44 4.07
N VAL A 59 -1.34 -10.34 4.13
CA VAL A 59 -2.59 -10.15 3.39
C VAL A 59 -2.38 -9.37 2.08
N THR A 60 -1.32 -8.56 2.02
CA THR A 60 -0.94 -7.75 0.85
C THR A 60 -0.21 -8.60 -0.18
#